data_AF-Q6K3F6-F1
#
_entry.id   AF-Q6K3F6-F1
#
_cell.length_a   1.000
_cell.length_b   1.000
_cell.length_c   1.000
_cell.angle_alpha   90.00
_cell.angle_beta   90.00
_cell.angle_gamma   90.00
#
_symmetry.space_group_name_H-M   'P 1'
#
loop_
_entity.id
_entity.type
_entity.pdbx_description
1 polymer ?
#
loop_
_entity_poly.entity_id
_entity_poly.type
_entity_poly.pdbx_seq_one_letter_code
_entity_poly.pdbx_strand_id
1 'polypeptide(L)'
;MDCEGAAAAEIYRLPEECVAYAISMTTPGDACHSSAVSPAFRAAADSDAVWDSFLPPDHAAILARADDGIAAAGECASKKDLFARLCGRPVLLDDATMSFGLDRRSGAKCVMLSARALSIAWGDDPSRWRWTPGLPGSRFPEVAELLDVCWLEITGKLQLSLLSPATTYAAYLVYSFADYTTGLECNIGMPTPMATVTVVSGAGGTTSRPPAAPATTTTTEQHKICLQHMGEEETIMHRQELVIRLRKAFGRTVRFDPDMDIRCPRPRDGGGGGGGWREVELGEFAVPAAGGEDGVVEVSFKEETGRWKTGLIVQGIELRPKCTSKLIKLDS
;
A
#
# COMPACT_ATOMS: atom_id res chain seq x y z
N MET A 1 -16.79 -13.15 53.52
CA MET A 1 -16.94 -14.46 52.86
C MET A 1 -18.39 -14.47 52.40
N ASP A 2 -18.77 -14.20 51.17
CA ASP A 2 -18.09 -14.31 49.89
C ASP A 2 -18.72 -13.29 48.94
N CYS A 3 -17.93 -12.36 48.39
CA CYS A 3 -18.42 -11.38 47.41
C CYS A 3 -17.67 -11.48 46.07
N GLU A 4 -16.90 -12.55 45.84
CA GLU A 4 -16.08 -12.68 44.62
C GLU A 4 -16.77 -13.46 43.48
N GLY A 5 -17.95 -14.05 43.71
CA GLY A 5 -18.67 -14.82 42.68
C GLY A 5 -19.66 -14.04 41.82
N ALA A 6 -20.09 -12.84 42.24
CA ALA A 6 -21.22 -12.15 41.58
C ALA A 6 -20.81 -11.36 40.32
N ALA A 7 -19.62 -10.74 40.32
CA ALA A 7 -19.18 -9.89 39.21
C ALA A 7 -18.83 -10.70 37.95
N ALA A 8 -18.32 -11.92 38.11
CA ALA A 8 -18.00 -12.77 36.96
C ALA A 8 -19.25 -13.16 36.17
N ALA A 9 -20.44 -13.20 36.78
CA ALA A 9 -21.67 -13.71 36.15
C ALA A 9 -22.41 -12.71 35.26
N GLU A 10 -22.13 -11.40 35.35
CA GLU A 10 -22.95 -10.39 34.64
C GLU A 10 -22.72 -10.39 33.13
N ILE A 11 -21.48 -10.55 32.68
CA ILE A 11 -21.17 -10.56 31.25
C ILE A 11 -21.78 -11.77 30.53
N TYR A 12 -21.98 -12.88 31.25
CA TYR A 12 -22.63 -14.08 30.72
C TYR A 12 -24.15 -13.97 30.60
N ARG A 13 -24.76 -12.90 31.14
CA ARG A 13 -26.20 -12.63 30.97
C ARG A 13 -26.51 -11.82 29.72
N LEU A 14 -25.50 -11.28 29.04
CA LEU A 14 -25.71 -10.53 27.81
C LEU A 14 -26.14 -11.49 26.69
N PRO A 15 -27.19 -11.16 25.92
CA PRO A 15 -27.51 -11.86 24.69
C PRO A 15 -26.31 -11.89 23.75
N GLU A 16 -26.17 -12.97 22.98
CA GLU A 16 -25.09 -13.12 21.98
C GLU A 16 -25.05 -11.94 21.02
N GLU A 17 -26.20 -11.39 20.64
CA GLU A 17 -26.32 -10.21 19.78
C GLU A 17 -25.66 -8.97 20.37
N CYS A 18 -25.75 -8.77 21.69
CA CYS A 18 -25.08 -7.65 22.36
C CYS A 18 -23.57 -7.83 22.37
N VAL A 19 -23.11 -9.07 22.55
CA VAL A 19 -21.67 -9.40 22.51
C VAL A 19 -21.14 -9.25 21.09
N ALA A 20 -21.87 -9.76 20.08
CA ALA A 20 -21.55 -9.62 18.67
C ALA A 20 -21.48 -8.14 18.27
N TYR A 21 -22.47 -7.33 18.66
CA TYR A 21 -22.45 -5.89 18.40
C TYR A 21 -21.25 -5.20 19.07
N ALA A 22 -20.92 -5.55 20.31
CA ALA A 22 -19.75 -4.99 20.98
C ALA A 22 -18.45 -5.38 20.23
N ILE A 23 -18.32 -6.63 19.79
CA ILE A 23 -17.17 -7.11 19.03
C ILE A 23 -17.09 -6.45 17.64
N SER A 24 -18.20 -6.23 16.95
CA SER A 24 -18.23 -5.59 15.63
C SER A 24 -17.72 -4.14 15.64
N MET A 25 -17.68 -3.52 16.82
CA MET A 25 -17.15 -2.17 17.07
C MET A 25 -15.65 -2.18 17.47
N THR A 26 -15.01 -3.35 17.51
CA THR A 26 -13.58 -3.52 17.80
C THR A 26 -12.76 -3.75 16.53
N THR A 27 -11.48 -4.11 16.66
CA THR A 27 -10.68 -4.51 15.50
C THR A 27 -10.86 -6.01 15.19
N PRO A 28 -10.60 -6.46 13.94
CA PRO A 28 -10.56 -7.89 13.61
C PRO A 28 -9.63 -8.71 14.53
N GLY A 29 -8.53 -8.10 15.00
CA GLY A 29 -7.62 -8.72 15.96
C GLY A 29 -8.25 -8.94 17.34
N ASP A 30 -8.99 -7.94 17.84
CA ASP A 30 -9.71 -8.04 19.11
C ASP A 30 -10.85 -9.07 19.03
N ALA A 31 -11.56 -9.12 17.89
CA ALA A 31 -12.55 -10.16 17.64
C ALA A 31 -11.94 -11.56 17.75
N CYS A 32 -10.76 -11.78 17.15
CA CYS A 32 -10.06 -13.07 17.26
C CYS A 32 -9.66 -13.39 18.71
N HIS A 33 -9.17 -12.41 19.48
CA HIS A 33 -8.80 -12.63 20.88
C HIS A 33 -10.01 -12.87 21.79
N SER A 34 -11.15 -12.23 21.50
CA SER A 34 -12.37 -12.39 22.29
C SER A 34 -12.89 -13.83 22.30
N SER A 35 -12.59 -14.62 21.25
CA SER A 35 -12.94 -16.05 21.16
C SER A 35 -12.32 -16.92 22.26
N ALA A 36 -11.28 -16.45 22.94
CA ALA A 36 -10.64 -17.15 24.05
C ALA A 36 -11.36 -16.95 25.40
N VAL A 37 -12.25 -15.95 25.51
CA VAL A 37 -12.87 -15.56 26.79
C VAL A 37 -13.91 -16.59 27.24
N SER A 38 -14.83 -16.99 26.35
CA SER A 38 -15.85 -17.99 26.65
C SER A 38 -16.47 -18.58 25.38
N PRO A 39 -17.25 -19.68 25.48
CA PRO A 39 -17.99 -20.22 24.33
C PRO A 39 -18.97 -19.23 23.71
N ALA A 40 -19.63 -18.39 24.52
CA ALA A 40 -20.55 -17.37 24.02
C ALA A 40 -19.81 -16.27 23.25
N PHE A 41 -18.65 -15.82 23.77
CA PHE A 41 -17.79 -14.89 23.05
C PHE A 41 -17.24 -15.47 21.75
N ARG A 42 -16.90 -16.77 21.73
CA ARG A 42 -16.48 -17.45 20.51
C ARG A 42 -17.57 -17.48 19.45
N ALA A 43 -18.80 -17.87 19.82
CA ALA A 43 -19.93 -17.88 18.89
C ALA A 43 -20.18 -16.48 18.31
N ALA A 44 -20.20 -15.45 19.17
CA ALA A 44 -20.34 -14.07 18.74
C ALA A 44 -19.18 -13.60 17.83
N ALA A 45 -17.94 -13.89 18.22
CA ALA A 45 -16.73 -13.50 17.49
C ALA A 45 -16.55 -14.21 16.14
N ASP A 46 -17.09 -15.42 15.99
CA ASP A 46 -17.06 -16.20 14.77
C ASP A 46 -18.29 -15.96 13.88
N SER A 47 -19.26 -15.16 14.36
CA SER A 47 -20.50 -14.90 13.63
C SER A 47 -20.27 -14.03 12.38
N ASP A 48 -20.93 -14.37 11.28
CA ASP A 48 -20.88 -13.60 10.04
C ASP A 48 -21.36 -12.15 10.23
N ALA A 49 -22.26 -11.90 11.20
CA ALA A 49 -22.72 -10.55 11.54
C ALA A 49 -21.59 -9.64 12.03
N VAL A 50 -20.63 -10.19 12.78
CA VAL A 50 -19.42 -9.46 13.19
C VAL A 50 -18.50 -9.25 11.99
N TRP A 51 -18.26 -10.29 11.20
CA TRP A 51 -17.31 -10.19 10.08
C TRP A 51 -17.83 -9.34 8.92
N ASP A 52 -19.13 -9.16 8.80
CA ASP A 52 -19.74 -8.17 7.90
C ASP A 52 -19.31 -6.73 8.19
N SER A 53 -19.08 -6.37 9.46
CA SER A 53 -18.63 -5.02 9.81
C SER A 53 -17.16 -4.78 9.45
N PHE A 54 -16.37 -5.85 9.30
CA PHE A 54 -14.95 -5.78 8.96
C PHE A 54 -14.68 -5.90 7.46
N LEU A 55 -15.65 -6.36 6.67
CA LEU A 55 -15.55 -6.41 5.22
C LEU A 55 -16.02 -5.07 4.62
N PRO A 56 -15.37 -4.58 3.54
CA PRO A 56 -15.90 -3.44 2.81
C PRO A 56 -17.35 -3.70 2.34
N PRO A 57 -18.28 -2.73 2.43
CA PRO A 57 -19.68 -2.94 2.04
C PRO A 57 -19.86 -3.40 0.59
N ASP A 58 -18.95 -2.98 -0.28
CA ASP A 58 -18.93 -3.29 -1.72
C ASP A 58 -18.07 -4.52 -2.07
N HIS A 59 -17.59 -5.29 -1.08
CA HIS A 59 -16.74 -6.45 -1.33
C HIS A 59 -17.36 -7.42 -2.35
N ALA A 60 -18.65 -7.73 -2.25
CA ALA A 60 -19.32 -8.64 -3.18
C ALA A 60 -19.24 -8.16 -4.64
N ALA A 61 -19.39 -6.85 -4.87
CA ALA A 61 -19.29 -6.25 -6.20
C ALA A 61 -17.86 -6.26 -6.73
N ILE A 62 -16.86 -6.04 -5.87
CA ILE A 62 -15.44 -6.15 -6.22
C ILE A 62 -15.11 -7.59 -6.60
N LEU A 63 -15.54 -8.55 -5.78
CA LEU A 63 -15.28 -9.98 -5.98
C LEU A 63 -15.97 -10.56 -7.22
N ALA A 64 -17.08 -9.96 -7.68
CA ALA A 64 -17.71 -10.31 -8.93
C ALA A 64 -16.85 -9.99 -10.18
N ARG A 65 -15.82 -9.15 -10.03
CA ARG A 65 -14.86 -8.80 -11.09
C ARG A 65 -13.59 -9.65 -11.08
N ALA A 66 -13.49 -10.62 -10.17
CA ALA A 66 -12.30 -11.45 -10.07
C ALA A 66 -12.11 -12.31 -11.32
N ASP A 67 -10.87 -12.35 -11.83
CA ASP A 67 -10.53 -13.01 -13.11
C ASP A 67 -10.70 -14.52 -13.00
N ASP A 68 -10.12 -15.08 -11.95
CA ASP A 68 -10.53 -16.35 -11.41
C ASP A 68 -11.78 -16.06 -10.61
N GLY A 69 -12.95 -16.11 -11.29
CA GLY A 69 -14.24 -15.97 -10.63
C GLY A 69 -14.17 -16.77 -9.34
N ILE A 70 -14.55 -16.15 -8.22
CA ILE A 70 -14.32 -16.72 -6.89
C ILE A 70 -15.28 -17.91 -6.69
N ALA A 71 -15.18 -18.94 -7.52
CA ALA A 71 -15.55 -20.30 -7.21
C ALA A 71 -14.85 -20.76 -5.90
N ALA A 72 -13.85 -20.02 -5.42
CA ALA A 72 -13.34 -20.09 -4.04
C ALA A 72 -14.19 -19.38 -2.96
N ALA A 73 -15.32 -18.74 -3.28
CA ALA A 73 -16.35 -18.42 -2.29
C ALA A 73 -16.99 -19.73 -1.80
N GLY A 74 -16.86 -20.82 -2.58
CA GLY A 74 -17.05 -22.18 -2.09
C GLY A 74 -15.90 -22.74 -1.23
N GLU A 75 -14.72 -22.09 -1.17
CA GLU A 75 -13.65 -22.44 -0.20
C GLU A 75 -13.92 -21.82 1.18
N CYS A 76 -14.56 -20.65 1.23
CA CYS A 76 -14.79 -19.92 2.48
C CYS A 76 -16.13 -20.32 3.08
N ALA A 77 -16.11 -21.07 4.19
CA ALA A 77 -17.34 -21.49 4.87
C ALA A 77 -18.00 -20.34 5.66
N SER A 78 -17.23 -19.30 5.98
CA SER A 78 -17.65 -18.13 6.74
C SER A 78 -17.06 -16.83 6.20
N LYS A 79 -17.62 -15.68 6.60
CA LYS A 79 -17.05 -14.36 6.29
C LYS A 79 -15.72 -14.11 6.99
N LYS A 80 -15.50 -14.78 8.13
CA LYS A 80 -14.19 -14.84 8.79
C LYS A 80 -13.13 -15.47 7.90
N ASP A 81 -13.47 -16.61 7.26
CA ASP A 81 -12.56 -17.27 6.32
C ASP A 81 -12.29 -16.40 5.10
N LEU A 82 -13.32 -15.73 4.59
CA LEU A 82 -13.19 -14.78 3.49
C LEU A 82 -12.24 -13.62 3.85
N PHE A 83 -12.41 -13.03 5.03
CA PHE A 83 -11.52 -11.97 5.53
C PHE A 83 -10.07 -12.47 5.62
N ALA A 84 -9.85 -13.62 6.26
CA ALA A 84 -8.53 -14.22 6.41
C ALA A 84 -7.88 -14.52 5.05
N ARG A 85 -8.68 -15.02 4.09
CA ARG A 85 -8.25 -15.29 2.72
C ARG A 85 -7.80 -14.02 2.01
N LEU A 86 -8.59 -12.95 2.04
CA LEU A 86 -8.26 -11.68 1.39
C LEU A 86 -7.07 -10.96 2.03
N CYS A 87 -6.82 -11.18 3.33
CA CYS A 87 -5.62 -10.68 4.00
C CYS A 87 -4.34 -11.44 3.59
N GLY A 88 -4.44 -12.74 3.29
CA GLY A 88 -3.30 -13.60 2.97
C GLY A 88 -3.01 -13.73 1.48
N ARG A 89 -4.05 -13.71 0.65
CA ARG A 89 -3.99 -14.00 -0.79
C ARG A 89 -4.92 -13.03 -1.53
N PRO A 90 -4.40 -11.86 -1.93
CA PRO A 90 -5.14 -10.92 -2.79
C PRO A 90 -5.64 -11.61 -4.07
N VAL A 91 -6.80 -11.18 -4.54
CA VAL A 91 -7.41 -11.65 -5.79
C VAL A 91 -7.00 -10.73 -6.94
N LEU A 92 -6.86 -11.29 -8.15
CA LEU A 92 -6.64 -10.51 -9.37
C LEU A 92 -7.99 -10.11 -9.96
N LEU A 93 -8.07 -8.87 -10.44
CA LEU A 93 -9.27 -8.29 -11.04
C LEU A 93 -8.93 -7.66 -12.39
N ASP A 94 -9.94 -7.58 -13.23
CA ASP A 94 -9.93 -6.91 -14.54
C ASP A 94 -8.72 -7.33 -15.41
N ASP A 95 -8.61 -8.61 -15.72
CA ASP A 95 -7.54 -9.22 -16.52
C ASP A 95 -6.13 -9.03 -15.91
N ALA A 96 -6.03 -9.24 -14.60
CA ALA A 96 -4.84 -9.08 -13.78
C ALA A 96 -4.22 -7.68 -13.86
N THR A 97 -5.01 -6.67 -14.23
CA THR A 97 -4.53 -5.27 -14.24
C THR A 97 -4.43 -4.71 -12.84
N MET A 98 -5.22 -5.22 -11.88
CA MET A 98 -5.08 -4.90 -10.48
C MET A 98 -5.25 -6.12 -9.57
N SER A 99 -4.81 -5.98 -8.32
CA SER A 99 -5.09 -6.95 -7.26
C SER A 99 -5.80 -6.28 -6.09
N PHE A 100 -6.71 -7.01 -5.46
CA PHE A 100 -7.48 -6.59 -4.31
C PHE A 100 -7.26 -7.51 -3.11
N GLY A 101 -7.01 -6.92 -1.95
CA GLY A 101 -6.92 -7.63 -0.68
C GLY A 101 -7.37 -6.74 0.47
N LEU A 102 -7.19 -7.20 1.70
CA LEU A 102 -7.57 -6.46 2.91
C LEU A 102 -6.36 -6.27 3.82
N ASP A 103 -6.32 -5.13 4.51
CA ASP A 103 -5.43 -4.97 5.64
C ASP A 103 -5.94 -5.75 6.85
N ARG A 104 -5.05 -6.55 7.43
CA ARG A 104 -5.38 -7.46 8.53
C ARG A 104 -5.84 -6.74 9.80
N ARG A 105 -5.40 -5.49 10.01
CA ARG A 105 -5.70 -4.74 11.25
C ARG A 105 -6.97 -3.93 11.18
N SER A 106 -7.24 -3.33 10.01
CA SER A 106 -8.36 -2.40 9.83
C SER A 106 -9.50 -2.95 8.98
N GLY A 107 -9.27 -4.01 8.19
CA GLY A 107 -10.21 -4.43 7.16
C GLY A 107 -10.31 -3.46 5.97
N ALA A 108 -9.49 -2.40 5.94
CA ALA A 108 -9.48 -1.48 4.83
C ALA A 108 -8.91 -2.13 3.55
N LYS A 109 -9.38 -1.65 2.40
CA LYS A 109 -9.01 -2.19 1.09
C LYS A 109 -7.52 -1.99 0.84
N CYS A 110 -6.82 -3.03 0.44
CA CYS A 110 -5.48 -2.97 -0.14
C CYS A 110 -5.60 -3.19 -1.64
N VAL A 111 -5.04 -2.30 -2.44
CA VAL A 111 -5.11 -2.37 -3.91
C VAL A 111 -3.70 -2.31 -4.47
N MET A 112 -3.40 -3.11 -5.50
CA MET A 112 -2.16 -2.97 -6.26
C MET A 112 -2.48 -2.85 -7.74
N LEU A 113 -1.96 -1.81 -8.39
CA LEU A 113 -1.95 -1.69 -9.83
C LEU A 113 -0.79 -2.51 -10.38
N SER A 114 -1.05 -3.44 -11.29
CA SER A 114 -0.01 -4.17 -12.01
C SER A 114 0.80 -3.23 -12.90
N ALA A 115 1.99 -3.65 -13.33
CA ALA A 115 2.78 -2.90 -14.31
C ALA A 115 2.01 -2.60 -15.61
N ARG A 116 1.09 -3.48 -16.03
CA ARG A 116 0.22 -3.29 -17.20
C ARG A 116 -0.80 -2.17 -17.03
N ALA A 117 -1.18 -1.86 -15.79
CA ALA A 117 -2.09 -0.76 -15.47
C ALA A 117 -1.38 0.59 -15.25
N LEU A 118 -0.04 0.62 -15.34
CA LEU A 118 0.74 1.83 -15.15
C LEU A 118 1.04 2.51 -16.48
N SER A 119 1.06 3.85 -16.46
CA SER A 119 1.65 4.64 -17.52
C SER A 119 3.17 4.65 -17.34
N ILE A 120 3.86 3.84 -18.12
CA ILE A 120 5.32 3.76 -18.14
C ILE A 120 5.84 4.50 -19.37
N ALA A 121 6.72 5.49 -19.18
CA ALA A 121 7.35 6.17 -20.30
C ALA A 121 8.12 5.16 -21.17
N TRP A 122 7.79 5.16 -22.47
CA TRP A 122 8.30 4.18 -23.45
C TRP A 122 7.91 2.72 -23.19
N GLY A 123 6.90 2.45 -22.35
CA GLY A 123 6.50 1.08 -21.95
C GLY A 123 6.05 0.18 -23.10
N ASP A 124 5.60 0.77 -24.21
CA ASP A 124 5.21 0.05 -25.44
C ASP A 124 6.37 -0.17 -26.41
N ASP A 125 7.55 0.42 -26.16
CA ASP A 125 8.73 0.26 -26.99
C ASP A 125 9.53 -0.97 -26.54
N PRO A 126 9.55 -2.06 -27.33
CA PRO A 126 10.25 -3.30 -26.97
C PRO A 126 11.78 -3.14 -26.93
N SER A 127 12.34 -2.04 -27.42
CA SER A 127 13.77 -1.71 -27.25
C SER A 127 14.09 -1.10 -25.89
N ARG A 128 13.06 -0.67 -25.14
CA ARG A 128 13.18 0.03 -23.84
C ARG A 128 12.64 -0.79 -22.69
N TRP A 129 11.52 -1.49 -22.92
CA TRP A 129 10.87 -2.32 -21.93
C TRP A 129 10.53 -3.69 -22.50
N ARG A 130 10.77 -4.72 -21.71
CA ARG A 130 10.35 -6.09 -21.99
C ARG A 130 9.28 -6.49 -21.00
N TRP A 131 8.19 -7.05 -21.50
CA TRP A 131 7.16 -7.67 -20.66
C TRP A 131 7.56 -9.11 -20.38
N THR A 132 7.89 -9.38 -19.10
CA THR A 132 8.44 -10.66 -18.66
C THR A 132 7.34 -11.46 -17.97
N PRO A 133 6.91 -12.61 -18.54
CA PRO A 133 5.86 -13.43 -17.95
C PRO A 133 6.40 -14.35 -16.84
N GLY A 134 5.54 -14.67 -15.86
CA GLY A 134 5.76 -15.78 -14.92
C GLY A 134 6.96 -15.61 -13.97
N LEU A 135 7.34 -14.37 -13.64
CA LEU A 135 8.46 -14.16 -12.73
C LEU A 135 8.14 -14.69 -11.32
N PRO A 136 9.00 -15.52 -10.70
CA PRO A 136 8.74 -16.12 -9.40
C PRO A 136 8.40 -15.10 -8.31
N GLY A 137 7.38 -15.42 -7.52
CA GLY A 137 6.84 -14.56 -6.47
C GLY A 137 6.11 -13.32 -6.97
N SER A 138 5.96 -13.15 -8.29
CA SER A 138 5.06 -12.14 -8.81
C SER A 138 3.61 -12.51 -8.49
N ARG A 139 2.81 -11.52 -8.07
CA ARG A 139 1.34 -11.65 -7.95
C ARG A 139 0.66 -11.60 -9.33
N PHE A 140 1.30 -10.94 -10.29
CA PHE A 140 0.76 -10.72 -11.63
C PHE A 140 1.44 -11.64 -12.65
N PRO A 141 0.72 -12.03 -13.72
CA PRO A 141 1.24 -12.93 -14.75
C PRO A 141 2.39 -12.31 -15.55
N GLU A 142 2.44 -10.98 -15.66
CA GLU A 142 3.51 -10.24 -16.34
C GLU A 142 4.03 -9.07 -15.50
N VAL A 143 5.32 -8.78 -15.66
CA VAL A 143 6.00 -7.64 -15.04
C VAL A 143 6.79 -6.87 -16.11
N ALA A 144 7.05 -5.58 -15.88
CA ALA A 144 7.79 -4.75 -16.83
C ALA A 144 9.28 -4.71 -16.47
N GLU A 145 10.12 -5.23 -17.34
CA GLU A 145 11.58 -5.21 -17.21
C GLU A 145 12.18 -4.09 -18.06
N LEU A 146 12.95 -3.21 -17.43
CA LEU A 146 13.63 -2.10 -18.07
C LEU A 146 14.89 -2.58 -18.77
N LEU A 147 14.95 -2.41 -20.08
CA LEU A 147 16.10 -2.78 -20.91
C LEU A 147 17.14 -1.67 -20.97
N ASP A 148 16.77 -0.47 -21.41
CA ASP A 148 17.73 0.65 -21.50
C ASP A 148 17.04 2.01 -21.72
N VAL A 149 17.03 2.87 -20.69
CA VAL A 149 16.50 4.25 -20.77
C VAL A 149 17.37 5.25 -20.00
N CYS A 150 17.40 6.50 -20.46
CA CYS A 150 17.99 7.62 -19.70
C CYS A 150 16.95 8.43 -18.90
N TRP A 151 15.67 8.32 -19.27
CA TRP A 151 14.50 8.90 -18.61
C TRP A 151 13.60 7.77 -18.08
N LEU A 152 13.34 7.77 -16.78
CA LEU A 152 12.45 6.80 -16.15
C LEU A 152 11.25 7.53 -15.54
N GLU A 153 10.04 7.15 -15.96
CA GLU A 153 8.80 7.69 -15.41
C GLU A 153 7.74 6.60 -15.38
N ILE A 154 7.17 6.39 -14.20
CA ILE A 154 6.14 5.39 -13.93
C ILE A 154 5.04 6.10 -13.16
N THR A 155 3.84 6.11 -13.72
CA THR A 155 2.69 6.79 -13.12
C THR A 155 1.50 5.84 -13.04
N GLY A 156 0.93 5.71 -11.84
CA GLY A 156 -0.33 4.99 -11.58
C GLY A 156 -1.43 5.97 -11.21
N LYS A 157 -2.65 5.73 -11.70
CA LYS A 157 -3.83 6.50 -11.32
C LYS A 157 -4.91 5.56 -10.82
N LEU A 158 -5.56 5.93 -9.72
CA LEU A 158 -6.66 5.15 -9.16
C LEU A 158 -7.78 6.08 -8.68
N GLN A 159 -9.03 5.67 -8.94
CA GLN A 159 -10.20 6.33 -8.38
C GLN A 159 -10.25 6.13 -6.87
N LEU A 160 -10.51 7.19 -6.10
CA LEU A 160 -10.58 7.14 -4.64
C LEU A 160 -11.75 6.27 -4.15
N SER A 161 -12.82 6.12 -4.95
CA SER A 161 -13.95 5.24 -4.67
C SER A 161 -13.58 3.75 -4.57
N LEU A 162 -12.45 3.35 -5.18
CA LEU A 162 -11.92 1.98 -5.07
C LEU A 162 -11.15 1.75 -3.76
N LEU A 163 -10.91 2.78 -2.97
CA LEU A 163 -10.24 2.72 -1.66
C LEU A 163 -11.25 2.81 -0.52
N SER A 164 -10.82 2.50 0.70
CA SER A 164 -11.65 2.69 1.89
C SER A 164 -11.76 4.19 2.23
N PRO A 165 -12.97 4.71 2.49
CA PRO A 165 -13.16 6.10 2.89
C PRO A 165 -12.53 6.38 4.26
N ALA A 166 -12.31 7.65 4.58
CA ALA A 166 -11.77 8.09 5.87
C ALA A 166 -10.44 7.42 6.28
N THR A 167 -9.65 6.97 5.30
CA THR A 167 -8.45 6.15 5.52
C THR A 167 -7.23 6.86 4.95
N THR A 168 -6.13 6.86 5.70
CA THR A 168 -4.83 7.31 5.20
C THR A 168 -4.16 6.14 4.49
N TYR A 169 -3.68 6.37 3.27
CA TYR A 169 -2.96 5.40 2.46
C TYR A 169 -1.51 5.81 2.28
N ALA A 170 -0.66 4.80 2.10
CA ALA A 170 0.67 4.96 1.57
C ALA A 170 0.80 4.17 0.26
N ALA A 171 1.44 4.79 -0.72
CA ALA A 171 1.74 4.18 -2.01
C ALA A 171 3.15 3.60 -2.01
N TYR A 172 3.32 2.41 -2.57
CA TYR A 172 4.59 1.69 -2.63
C TYR A 172 4.87 1.25 -4.05
N LEU A 173 6.03 1.63 -4.60
CA LEU A 173 6.53 0.98 -5.82
C LEU A 173 7.08 -0.39 -5.43
N VAL A 174 6.58 -1.45 -6.05
CA VAL A 174 7.05 -2.83 -5.83
C VAL A 174 7.83 -3.29 -7.05
N TYR A 175 9.07 -3.69 -6.84
CA TYR A 175 10.01 -3.98 -7.91
C TYR A 175 11.09 -4.98 -7.48
N SER A 176 11.81 -5.52 -8.46
CA SER A 176 12.99 -6.37 -8.31
C SER A 176 14.08 -5.86 -9.27
N PHE A 177 15.23 -6.52 -9.26
CA PHE A 177 16.27 -6.33 -10.26
C PHE A 177 16.51 -7.62 -11.05
N ALA A 178 16.83 -7.46 -12.34
CA ALA A 178 17.43 -8.51 -13.13
C ALA A 178 18.86 -8.81 -12.62
N ASP A 179 19.43 -9.93 -13.06
CA ASP A 179 20.79 -10.34 -12.68
C ASP A 179 21.84 -9.27 -13.02
N TYR A 180 21.61 -8.53 -14.11
CA TYR A 180 22.39 -7.36 -14.47
C TYR A 180 21.54 -6.09 -14.28
N THR A 181 22.00 -5.22 -13.39
CA THR A 181 21.40 -3.90 -13.13
C THR A 181 22.48 -2.84 -13.04
N THR A 182 22.25 -1.69 -13.65
CA THR A 182 23.11 -0.51 -13.55
C THR A 182 22.28 0.74 -13.80
N GLY A 183 22.70 1.88 -13.26
CA GLY A 183 22.03 3.16 -13.50
C GLY A 183 21.08 3.59 -12.41
N LEU A 184 20.71 2.68 -11.49
CA LEU A 184 19.63 2.85 -10.50
C LEU A 184 20.14 3.15 -9.08
N GLU A 185 21.46 3.16 -8.89
CA GLU A 185 22.09 3.49 -7.62
C GLU A 185 22.04 4.98 -7.28
N CYS A 186 21.93 5.25 -5.99
CA CYS A 186 21.83 6.59 -5.41
C CYS A 186 23.21 7.26 -5.39
N ASN A 187 23.50 8.12 -6.37
CA ASN A 187 24.80 8.79 -6.47
C ASN A 187 24.80 10.17 -5.80
N ILE A 188 25.82 10.40 -4.96
CA ILE A 188 26.06 11.71 -4.33
C ILE A 188 26.30 12.77 -5.40
N GLY A 189 25.54 13.86 -5.32
CA GLY A 189 25.66 15.01 -6.23
C GLY A 189 24.89 14.90 -7.55
N MET A 190 24.21 13.77 -7.79
CA MET A 190 23.25 13.64 -8.87
C MET A 190 21.83 14.01 -8.40
N PRO A 191 20.95 14.49 -9.30
CA PRO A 191 19.53 14.64 -8.98
C PRO A 191 18.97 13.31 -8.48
N THR A 192 18.29 13.35 -7.33
CA THR A 192 17.64 12.16 -6.77
C THR A 192 16.33 11.88 -7.51
N PRO A 193 15.98 10.60 -7.74
CA PRO A 193 14.64 10.24 -8.20
C PRO A 193 13.58 10.84 -7.27
N MET A 194 12.46 11.28 -7.84
CA MET A 194 11.37 11.91 -7.10
C MET A 194 10.09 11.11 -7.25
N ALA A 195 9.39 10.90 -6.15
CA ALA A 195 8.00 10.50 -6.15
C ALA A 195 7.10 11.72 -5.96
N THR A 196 5.96 11.74 -6.63
CA THR A 196 4.90 12.73 -6.46
C THR A 196 3.58 12.02 -6.28
N VAL A 197 2.86 12.36 -5.21
CA VAL A 197 1.49 11.90 -4.97
C VAL A 197 0.57 13.11 -5.11
N THR A 198 -0.37 13.04 -6.05
CA THR A 198 -1.36 14.09 -6.29
C THR A 198 -2.75 13.52 -6.09
N VAL A 199 -3.54 14.15 -5.22
CA VAL A 199 -4.94 13.81 -5.00
C VAL A 199 -5.81 14.96 -5.48
N VAL A 200 -6.76 14.65 -6.34
CA VAL A 200 -7.79 15.58 -6.80
C VAL A 200 -9.14 15.10 -6.27
N SER A 201 -9.87 15.95 -5.55
CA SER A 201 -11.20 15.66 -5.02
C SER A 201 -12.18 16.76 -5.42
N GLY A 202 -13.38 16.39 -5.88
CA GLY A 202 -14.45 17.35 -6.14
C GLY A 202 -15.16 17.77 -4.85
N ALA A 203 -15.34 19.08 -4.63
CA ALA A 203 -16.21 19.56 -3.55
C ALA A 203 -17.68 19.33 -3.95
N GLY A 204 -18.25 18.20 -3.53
CA GLY A 204 -19.67 17.90 -3.66
C GLY A 204 -20.53 18.80 -2.77
N GLY A 205 -20.61 20.09 -3.09
CA GLY A 205 -21.53 21.03 -2.45
C GLY A 205 -22.83 21.09 -3.23
N THR A 206 -23.89 20.44 -2.73
CA THR A 206 -25.27 20.66 -3.21
C THR A 206 -25.69 22.07 -2.82
N THR A 207 -25.29 23.07 -3.58
CA THR A 207 -25.83 24.43 -3.46
C THR A 207 -26.71 24.70 -4.67
N SER A 208 -27.94 25.13 -4.43
CA SER A 208 -28.94 25.47 -5.47
C SER A 208 -28.61 26.75 -6.24
N ARG A 209 -27.32 27.12 -6.33
CA ARG A 209 -26.82 28.29 -7.04
C ARG A 209 -25.89 27.78 -8.13
N PRO A 210 -26.04 28.23 -9.39
CA PRO A 210 -25.26 27.71 -10.50
C PRO A 210 -23.76 27.91 -10.18
N PRO A 211 -22.98 26.81 -10.05
CA PRO A 211 -21.62 26.91 -9.54
C PRO A 211 -20.71 27.44 -10.64
N ALA A 212 -20.02 28.55 -10.33
CA ALA A 212 -18.88 29.02 -11.09
C ALA A 212 -17.73 28.03 -10.90
N ALA A 213 -17.59 27.07 -11.82
CA ALA A 213 -16.69 25.92 -11.79
C ALA A 213 -16.81 25.04 -10.51
N PRO A 214 -16.87 23.70 -10.64
CA PRO A 214 -16.80 22.83 -9.47
C PRO A 214 -15.47 23.10 -8.75
N ALA A 215 -15.53 23.54 -7.48
CA ALA A 215 -14.33 23.73 -6.68
C ALA A 215 -13.67 22.35 -6.49
N THR A 216 -12.47 22.20 -7.06
CA THR A 216 -11.66 21.00 -6.91
C THR A 216 -10.54 21.32 -5.94
N THR A 217 -10.36 20.45 -4.95
CA THR A 217 -9.20 20.48 -4.06
C THR A 217 -8.14 19.56 -4.64
N THR A 218 -6.94 20.11 -4.88
CA THR A 218 -5.77 19.35 -5.31
C THR A 218 -4.71 19.43 -4.22
N THR A 219 -4.21 18.29 -3.77
CA THR A 219 -3.10 18.19 -2.82
C THR A 219 -1.97 17.43 -3.48
N THR A 220 -0.76 17.96 -3.42
CA THR A 220 0.44 17.35 -4.02
C THR A 220 1.55 17.27 -3.00
N GLU A 221 2.11 16.09 -2.79
CA GLU A 221 3.28 15.84 -1.96
C GLU A 221 4.40 15.22 -2.79
N GLN A 222 5.64 15.55 -2.44
CA GLN A 222 6.84 15.09 -3.14
C GLN A 222 7.86 14.52 -2.18
N HIS A 223 8.52 13.44 -2.58
CA HIS A 223 9.54 12.76 -1.78
C HIS A 223 10.72 12.34 -2.64
N LYS A 224 11.93 12.47 -2.09
CA LYS A 224 13.14 11.92 -2.71
C LYS A 224 13.15 10.41 -2.49
N ILE A 225 13.49 9.65 -3.53
CA ILE A 225 13.41 8.19 -3.53
C ILE A 225 14.77 7.59 -3.86
N CYS A 226 15.16 6.56 -3.12
CA CYS A 226 16.27 5.70 -3.47
C CYS A 226 15.75 4.32 -3.90
N LEU A 227 16.18 3.80 -5.05
CA LEU A 227 15.86 2.42 -5.49
C LEU A 227 16.96 1.43 -5.11
N GLN A 228 18.23 1.85 -5.08
CA GLN A 228 19.33 0.95 -4.78
C GLN A 228 20.43 1.67 -4.01
N HIS A 229 20.81 1.11 -2.86
CA HIS A 229 22.03 1.48 -2.16
C HIS A 229 23.22 0.68 -2.73
N MET A 230 24.38 1.31 -2.88
CA MET A 230 25.65 0.71 -3.34
C MET A 230 26.38 -0.11 -2.27
N GLY A 231 25.76 -0.36 -1.11
CA GLY A 231 26.35 -1.14 -0.03
C GLY A 231 26.05 -0.56 1.35
N GLU A 232 26.68 -1.14 2.37
CA GLU A 232 26.50 -0.73 3.76
C GLU A 232 26.85 0.75 3.97
N GLU A 233 27.92 1.24 3.33
CA GLU A 233 28.33 2.65 3.43
C GLU A 233 27.20 3.61 2.98
N GLU A 234 26.51 3.34 1.87
CA GLU A 234 25.37 4.18 1.44
C GLU A 234 24.12 4.01 2.30
N THR A 235 23.86 2.81 2.83
CA THR A 235 22.77 2.64 3.81
C THR A 235 23.02 3.44 5.09
N ILE A 236 24.29 3.63 5.47
CA ILE A 236 24.69 4.49 6.58
C ILE A 236 24.54 5.96 6.18
N MET A 237 24.91 6.36 4.95
CA MET A 237 24.79 7.75 4.47
C MET A 237 23.36 8.31 4.53
N HIS A 238 22.33 7.50 4.23
CA HIS A 238 20.93 7.94 4.34
C HIS A 238 20.40 7.94 5.78
N ARG A 239 21.13 7.36 6.74
CA ARG A 239 20.64 7.15 8.12
C ARG A 239 21.50 7.83 9.20
N GLN A 240 22.74 8.21 8.90
CA GLN A 240 23.73 8.70 9.85
C GLN A 240 24.67 9.71 9.20
N GLU A 241 25.09 10.70 10.00
CA GLU A 241 26.07 11.73 9.61
C GLU A 241 27.44 11.11 9.33
N LEU A 242 28.03 11.44 8.17
CA LEU A 242 29.36 10.94 7.77
C LEU A 242 30.34 12.07 7.46
N VAL A 243 31.54 11.90 8.01
CA VAL A 243 32.64 12.86 7.96
C VAL A 243 33.79 12.23 7.16
N ILE A 244 33.84 12.50 5.86
CA ILE A 244 34.84 11.89 4.96
C ILE A 244 36.10 12.77 4.92
N ARG A 245 37.25 12.22 5.30
CA ARG A 245 38.56 12.86 5.10
C ARG A 245 39.10 12.52 3.70
N LEU A 246 39.02 13.47 2.77
CA LEU A 246 39.54 13.27 1.41
C LEU A 246 41.08 13.16 1.43
N ARG A 247 41.60 11.99 1.08
CA ARG A 247 43.05 11.71 1.05
C ARG A 247 43.83 12.61 0.10
N LYS A 248 43.23 13.15 -0.97
CA LYS A 248 43.96 13.81 -2.06
C LYS A 248 43.82 15.34 -2.13
N ALA A 249 43.02 15.97 -1.28
CA ALA A 249 42.88 17.43 -1.28
C ALA A 249 42.98 17.98 0.15
N PHE A 250 44.21 18.31 0.57
CA PHE A 250 44.50 19.26 1.66
C PHE A 250 43.75 19.02 2.98
N GLY A 251 43.67 17.76 3.46
CA GLY A 251 43.03 17.45 4.75
C GLY A 251 41.58 17.93 4.86
N ARG A 252 40.94 18.25 3.74
CA ARG A 252 39.60 18.82 3.73
C ARG A 252 38.63 17.69 4.06
N THR A 253 37.97 17.87 5.18
CA THR A 253 36.92 16.99 5.65
C THR A 253 35.62 17.47 5.04
N VAL A 254 34.94 16.63 4.28
CA VAL A 254 33.61 16.94 3.74
C VAL A 254 32.59 16.28 4.66
N ARG A 255 31.69 17.12 5.19
CA ARG A 255 30.53 16.68 5.97
C ARG A 255 29.39 16.44 5.00
N PHE A 256 28.79 15.26 5.09
CA PHE A 256 27.53 14.96 4.42
C PHE A 256 26.48 14.79 5.51
N ASP A 257 25.56 15.75 5.59
CA ASP A 257 24.40 15.64 6.46
C ASP A 257 23.48 14.57 5.85
N PRO A 258 22.90 13.67 6.68
CA PRO A 258 21.99 12.64 6.17
C PRO A 258 20.73 13.31 5.64
N ASP A 259 20.33 12.97 4.42
CA ASP A 259 19.06 13.40 3.84
C ASP A 259 17.96 12.46 4.35
N MET A 260 17.47 12.76 5.55
CA MET A 260 16.45 11.97 6.26
C MET A 260 15.11 11.90 5.51
N ASP A 261 14.91 12.76 4.51
CA ASP A 261 13.70 12.80 3.68
C ASP A 261 13.76 11.78 2.53
N ILE A 262 14.92 11.16 2.27
CA ILE A 262 15.07 10.12 1.23
C ILE A 262 14.39 8.82 1.71
N ARG A 263 13.34 8.43 0.99
CA ARG A 263 12.66 7.16 1.21
C ARG A 263 13.48 6.04 0.59
N CYS A 264 13.89 5.11 1.46
CA CYS A 264 14.77 4.01 1.12
C CYS A 264 13.98 2.71 0.89
N PRO A 265 14.48 1.80 0.03
CA PRO A 265 13.79 0.57 -0.28
C PRO A 265 13.89 -0.43 0.88
N ARG A 266 12.87 -1.27 1.00
CA ARG A 266 12.77 -2.36 1.97
C ARG A 266 12.61 -3.68 1.22
N PRO A 267 13.28 -4.76 1.65
CA PRO A 267 13.01 -6.09 1.11
C PRO A 267 11.58 -6.52 1.49
N ARG A 268 10.92 -7.25 0.60
CA ARG A 268 9.66 -7.95 0.87
C ARG A 268 9.93 -9.42 1.17
N ASP A 269 9.09 -10.00 2.01
CA ASP A 269 9.07 -11.45 2.21
C ASP A 269 8.50 -12.15 0.96
N GLY A 270 9.13 -13.25 0.54
CA GLY A 270 8.71 -14.03 -0.63
C GLY A 270 9.57 -13.78 -1.88
N GLY A 271 10.04 -14.86 -2.49
CA GLY A 271 11.10 -14.87 -3.49
C GLY A 271 10.86 -14.01 -4.73
N GLY A 272 11.96 -13.62 -5.38
CA GLY A 272 12.04 -13.01 -6.70
C GLY A 272 13.38 -13.41 -7.31
N GLY A 273 13.45 -13.59 -8.63
CA GLY A 273 14.69 -13.96 -9.32
C GLY A 273 15.81 -12.95 -9.05
N GLY A 274 17.05 -13.44 -8.94
CA GLY A 274 18.29 -12.66 -8.83
C GLY A 274 18.49 -11.81 -7.56
N GLY A 275 17.51 -10.98 -7.19
CA GLY A 275 17.66 -9.92 -6.18
C GLY A 275 16.55 -9.81 -5.13
N GLY A 276 15.50 -10.63 -5.20
CA GLY A 276 14.32 -10.58 -4.33
C GLY A 276 13.44 -9.34 -4.53
N TRP A 277 12.16 -9.44 -4.16
CA TRP A 277 11.24 -8.31 -4.26
C TRP A 277 11.55 -7.24 -3.21
N ARG A 278 11.38 -5.99 -3.62
CA ARG A 278 11.60 -4.78 -2.83
C ARG A 278 10.41 -3.87 -2.97
N GLU A 279 10.22 -3.03 -1.97
CA GLU A 279 9.26 -1.94 -2.01
C GLU A 279 9.89 -0.65 -1.52
N VAL A 280 9.50 0.48 -2.12
CA VAL A 280 9.82 1.80 -1.59
C VAL A 280 8.54 2.62 -1.50
N GLU A 281 8.38 3.32 -0.38
CA GLU A 281 7.24 4.21 -0.16
C GLU A 281 7.40 5.44 -1.06
N LEU A 282 6.39 5.74 -1.87
CA LEU A 282 6.36 6.88 -2.78
C LEU A 282 5.73 8.12 -2.12
N GLY A 283 4.82 7.92 -1.16
CA GLY A 283 4.16 9.00 -0.46
C GLY A 283 2.91 8.54 0.27
N GLU A 284 2.31 9.47 1.02
CA GLU A 284 1.08 9.26 1.77
C GLU A 284 -0.02 10.18 1.25
N PHE A 285 -1.27 9.79 1.47
CA PHE A 285 -2.42 10.65 1.23
C PHE A 285 -3.63 10.21 2.05
N ALA A 286 -4.59 11.10 2.24
CA ALA A 286 -5.83 10.80 2.95
C ALA A 286 -7.01 10.68 1.98
N VAL A 287 -7.79 9.62 2.12
CA VAL A 287 -9.08 9.45 1.44
C VAL A 287 -10.16 10.11 2.29
N PRO A 288 -10.96 11.05 1.77
CA PRO A 288 -12.01 11.72 2.53
C PRO A 288 -13.15 10.74 2.88
N ALA A 289 -13.93 11.07 3.92
CA ALA A 289 -15.10 10.27 4.33
C ALA A 289 -16.29 10.44 3.36
N ALA A 290 -16.43 11.63 2.76
CA ALA A 290 -17.52 12.00 1.86
C ALA A 290 -16.95 12.76 0.65
N GLY A 291 -17.62 12.70 -0.51
CA GLY A 291 -17.21 13.40 -1.73
C GLY A 291 -16.03 12.77 -2.48
N GLY A 292 -15.68 11.52 -2.15
CA GLY A 292 -14.60 10.78 -2.81
C GLY A 292 -14.98 10.08 -4.11
N GLU A 293 -16.26 10.07 -4.51
CA GLU A 293 -16.74 9.29 -5.66
C GLU A 293 -16.07 9.70 -6.98
N ASP A 294 -15.86 11.01 -7.17
CA ASP A 294 -15.22 11.57 -8.38
C ASP A 294 -13.72 11.91 -8.16
N GLY A 295 -13.14 11.48 -7.05
CA GLY A 295 -11.75 11.79 -6.71
C GLY A 295 -10.76 10.82 -7.35
N VAL A 296 -9.57 11.32 -7.70
CA VAL A 296 -8.48 10.51 -8.26
C VAL A 296 -7.21 10.74 -7.46
N VAL A 297 -6.49 9.66 -7.17
CA VAL A 297 -5.09 9.71 -6.76
C VAL A 297 -4.18 9.33 -7.93
N GLU A 298 -3.17 10.15 -8.16
CA GLU A 298 -2.09 9.93 -9.10
C GLU A 298 -0.77 9.80 -8.34
N VAL A 299 -0.09 8.68 -8.52
CA VAL A 299 1.20 8.39 -7.92
C VAL A 299 2.22 8.26 -9.03
N SER A 300 3.21 9.13 -9.06
CA SER A 300 4.26 9.15 -10.07
C SER A 300 5.63 8.96 -9.42
N PHE A 301 6.49 8.20 -10.08
CA PHE A 301 7.91 8.07 -9.80
C PHE A 301 8.68 8.51 -11.05
N LYS A 302 9.59 9.48 -10.89
CA LYS A 302 10.34 10.08 -12.00
C LYS A 302 11.83 10.19 -11.67
N GLU A 303 12.67 9.82 -12.63
CA GLU A 303 14.10 10.07 -12.61
C GLU A 303 14.58 10.62 -13.96
N GLU A 304 15.07 11.86 -13.93
CA GLU A 304 15.58 12.60 -15.08
C GLU A 304 17.06 12.97 -14.85
N THR A 305 17.91 11.95 -14.78
CA THR A 305 19.36 12.14 -14.58
C THR A 305 20.13 12.13 -15.90
N GLY A 306 19.49 11.78 -17.02
CA GLY A 306 20.15 11.49 -18.30
C GLY A 306 21.05 10.25 -18.27
N ARG A 307 21.18 9.60 -17.11
CA ARG A 307 21.96 8.39 -16.89
C ARG A 307 21.18 7.20 -17.42
N TRP A 308 21.82 6.41 -18.26
CA TRP A 308 21.29 5.15 -18.75
C TRP A 308 21.07 4.14 -17.62
N LYS A 309 19.94 3.44 -17.68
CA LYS A 309 19.42 2.53 -16.66
C LYS A 309 18.92 1.25 -17.30
N THR A 310 19.19 0.13 -16.63
CA THR A 310 18.77 -1.19 -17.05
C THR A 310 18.57 -2.11 -15.85
N GLY A 311 17.75 -3.14 -16.03
CA GLY A 311 17.57 -4.21 -15.05
C GLY A 311 16.51 -3.94 -13.99
N LEU A 312 15.80 -2.81 -14.01
CA LEU A 312 14.64 -2.60 -13.13
C LEU A 312 13.48 -3.50 -13.56
N ILE A 313 12.95 -4.30 -12.64
CA ILE A 313 11.75 -5.11 -12.90
C ILE A 313 10.61 -4.58 -12.05
N VAL A 314 9.62 -3.94 -12.66
CA VAL A 314 8.47 -3.34 -11.99
C VAL A 314 7.32 -4.35 -11.93
N GLN A 315 6.86 -4.63 -10.71
CA GLN A 315 5.64 -5.40 -10.51
C GLN A 315 4.39 -4.52 -10.55
N GLY A 316 4.47 -3.34 -9.92
CA GLY A 316 3.31 -2.48 -9.78
C GLY A 316 3.43 -1.42 -8.69
N ILE A 317 2.34 -0.68 -8.47
CA ILE A 317 2.18 0.27 -7.37
C ILE A 317 1.12 -0.26 -6.41
N GLU A 318 1.50 -0.51 -5.15
CA GLU A 318 0.61 -1.00 -4.10
C GLU A 318 0.19 0.14 -3.16
N LEU A 319 -1.12 0.29 -2.95
CA LEU A 319 -1.75 1.24 -2.06
C LEU A 319 -2.24 0.50 -0.82
N ARG A 320 -1.60 0.78 0.32
CA ARG A 320 -1.92 0.14 1.59
C ARG A 320 -2.42 1.17 2.60
N PRO A 321 -3.44 0.85 3.41
CA PRO A 321 -3.84 1.71 4.49
C PRO A 321 -2.69 1.80 5.51
N LYS A 322 -2.45 3.02 5.99
CA LYS A 322 -1.46 3.30 7.02
C LYS A 322 -2.19 3.53 8.33
N CYS A 323 -1.83 2.77 9.35
CA CYS A 323 -2.39 2.94 10.69
C CYS A 323 -1.89 4.28 11.24
N THR A 324 -2.66 5.35 11.04
CA THR A 324 -2.39 6.60 11.75
C THR A 324 -2.85 6.37 13.17
N SER A 325 -1.90 6.38 14.12
CA SER A 325 -2.21 6.45 15.54
C SER A 325 -2.82 7.82 15.83
N LYS A 326 -4.06 8.05 15.39
CA LYS A 326 -4.87 9.13 15.95
C LYS A 326 -5.21 8.66 17.35
N LEU A 327 -4.33 9.00 18.30
CA LEU A 327 -4.72 9.16 19.69
C LEU A 327 -5.99 10.01 19.63
N ILE A 328 -7.13 9.37 19.88
CA ILE A 328 -8.36 10.05 20.20
C ILE A 328 -8.00 10.82 21.47
N LYS A 329 -7.69 12.11 21.33
CA LYS A 329 -7.82 13.03 22.45
C LYS A 329 -9.31 13.00 22.77
N LEU A 330 -9.65 12.21 23.77
CA LEU A 330 -10.89 12.36 24.50
C LEU A 330 -10.82 13.75 25.11
N ASP A 331 -11.37 14.73 24.41
CA ASP A 331 -11.68 16.03 25.01
C ASP A 331 -12.76 15.75 26.05
N SER A 332 -12.33 15.76 27.31
CA SER A 332 -13.15 15.74 28.52
C SER A 332 -13.83 17.08 28.75
#